data_AF-A0A3L6EU26-F1
#
_entry.id   AF-A0A3L6EU26-F1
#
_cell.length_a   1.000
_cell.length_b   1.000
_cell.length_c   1.000
_cell.angle_alpha   90.00
_cell.angle_beta   90.00
_cell.angle_gamma   90.00
#
_symmetry.space_group_name_H-M   'P 1'
#
loop_
_entity.id
_entity.type
_entity.pdbx_description
1 polymer ?
#
loop_
_entity_poly.entity_id
_entity_poly.type
_entity_poly.pdbx_seq_one_letter_code
_entity_poly.pdbx_strand_id
1 'polypeptide(L)'
;MSKVKNNNGYHGVTEPISLSGPTEKYLMQTAEVEKYLSDARLYERQDEAILREEVLGKLDQTVKAWIKKATRINGYGEQFVHEANAKTFTFGSYCLGVHGPDADIDTLCVGPRHATRNEYFFRWLHDILAEMPEVSELHPVPDAHVPVLGFKINGVSIDLLYANLAHAVIPESREIMIHYKHRKDGDYDSRSYIGPTVKESQILKDKYKLRTIFGLQATTTLPNPILNPRTALVAMGKKGIANPHAKKLAK
;
A
#
# COMPACT_ATOMS: atom_id res chain seq x y z
N MET A 1 -26.34 -26.44 -11.47
CA MET A 1 -25.21 -26.11 -12.36
C MET A 1 -23.98 -25.87 -11.51
N SER A 2 -23.05 -26.81 -11.54
CA SER A 2 -21.82 -26.83 -10.74
C SER A 2 -20.84 -25.76 -11.21
N LYS A 3 -20.37 -24.91 -10.29
CA LYS A 3 -19.26 -23.97 -10.54
C LYS A 3 -17.97 -24.77 -10.70
N VAL A 4 -17.46 -24.84 -11.92
CA VAL A 4 -16.12 -25.37 -12.21
C VAL A 4 -15.09 -24.49 -11.49
N LYS A 5 -14.39 -25.07 -10.52
CA LYS A 5 -13.19 -24.47 -9.92
C LYS A 5 -12.05 -24.66 -10.93
N ASN A 6 -11.73 -23.64 -11.72
CA ASN A 6 -10.50 -23.64 -12.51
C ASN A 6 -9.32 -23.48 -11.55
N ASN A 7 -8.65 -24.60 -11.26
CA ASN A 7 -7.49 -24.69 -10.38
C ASN A 7 -6.23 -24.96 -11.24
N ASN A 8 -6.04 -24.18 -12.31
CA ASN A 8 -5.10 -24.50 -13.39
C ASN A 8 -3.61 -24.25 -13.05
N GLY A 9 -3.26 -23.85 -11.83
CA GLY A 9 -1.86 -23.71 -11.41
C GLY A 9 -1.06 -22.58 -12.08
N TYR A 10 -1.66 -21.79 -12.97
CA TYR A 10 -1.04 -20.63 -13.62
C TYR A 10 -1.92 -19.37 -13.48
N HIS A 11 -1.28 -18.19 -13.59
CA HIS A 11 -1.95 -16.89 -13.49
C HIS A 11 -2.40 -16.39 -14.87
N GLY A 12 -3.67 -16.01 -15.02
CA GLY A 12 -4.22 -15.47 -16.26
C GLY A 12 -5.52 -16.15 -16.70
N VAL A 13 -6.12 -15.65 -17.79
CA VAL A 13 -7.32 -16.25 -18.43
C VAL A 13 -6.98 -17.19 -19.59
N THR A 14 -5.71 -17.21 -20.02
CA THR A 14 -5.18 -18.09 -21.06
C THR A 14 -3.96 -18.85 -20.52
N GLU A 15 -3.60 -19.94 -21.18
CA GLU A 15 -2.40 -20.71 -20.87
C GLU A 15 -1.12 -19.86 -21.07
N PRO A 16 -0.06 -20.14 -20.29
CA PRO A 16 1.22 -19.46 -20.44
C PRO A 16 1.87 -19.82 -21.78
N ILE A 17 2.47 -18.82 -22.43
CA ILE A 17 3.19 -18.99 -23.71
C ILE A 17 4.40 -19.93 -23.54
N SER A 18 5.05 -19.89 -22.38
CA SER A 18 6.15 -20.78 -22.03
C SER A 18 6.20 -20.99 -20.53
N LEU A 19 6.56 -22.22 -20.14
CA LEU A 19 6.86 -22.61 -18.77
C LEU A 19 8.38 -22.78 -18.53
N SER A 20 9.21 -22.50 -19.54
CA SER A 20 10.66 -22.62 -19.43
C SER A 20 11.22 -21.58 -18.46
N GLY A 21 12.09 -22.03 -17.55
CA GLY A 21 12.85 -21.16 -16.66
C GLY A 21 13.95 -20.36 -17.39
N PRO A 22 14.57 -19.39 -16.70
CA PRO A 22 15.69 -18.64 -17.26
C PRO A 22 16.90 -19.54 -17.53
N THR A 23 17.65 -19.22 -18.59
CA THR A 23 18.95 -19.84 -18.89
C THR A 23 20.06 -19.12 -18.13
N GLU A 24 21.23 -19.74 -18.02
CA GLU A 24 22.41 -19.11 -17.39
C GLU A 24 22.74 -17.74 -18.03
N LYS A 25 22.66 -17.67 -19.36
CA LYS A 25 22.83 -16.41 -20.10
C LYS A 25 21.84 -15.33 -19.64
N TYR A 26 20.57 -15.68 -19.45
CA TYR A 26 19.56 -14.72 -18.98
C TYR A 26 19.81 -14.29 -17.54
N LEU A 27 20.28 -15.18 -16.67
CA LEU A 27 20.65 -14.83 -15.29
C LEU A 27 21.80 -13.82 -15.26
N MET A 28 22.84 -14.02 -16.09
CA MET A 28 23.95 -13.07 -16.22
C MET A 28 23.47 -11.70 -16.71
N GLN A 29 22.61 -11.68 -17.75
CA GLN A 29 22.06 -10.43 -18.27
C GLN A 29 21.16 -9.70 -17.26
N THR A 30 20.39 -10.43 -16.46
CA THR A 30 19.62 -9.84 -15.35
C THR A 30 20.55 -9.16 -14.34
N ALA A 31 21.66 -9.81 -13.96
CA ALA A 31 22.61 -9.23 -13.03
C ALA A 31 23.29 -7.96 -13.59
N GLU A 32 23.56 -7.92 -14.90
CA GLU A 32 24.07 -6.71 -15.58
C GLU A 32 23.06 -5.56 -15.53
N VAL A 33 21.77 -5.85 -15.75
CA VAL A 33 20.70 -4.85 -15.62
C VAL A 33 20.58 -4.35 -14.18
N GLU A 34 20.55 -5.25 -13.19
CA GLU A 34 20.49 -4.87 -11.77
C GLU A 34 21.67 -3.98 -11.36
N LYS A 35 22.87 -4.31 -11.83
CA LYS A 35 24.06 -3.49 -11.61
C LYS A 35 23.90 -2.11 -12.24
N TYR A 36 23.45 -2.03 -13.49
CA TYR A 36 23.23 -0.76 -14.17
C TYR A 36 22.20 0.12 -13.41
N LEU A 37 21.08 -0.46 -12.96
CA LEU A 37 20.06 0.26 -12.20
C LEU A 37 20.59 0.76 -10.84
N SER A 38 21.42 -0.05 -10.17
CA SER A 38 22.10 0.35 -8.93
C SER A 38 23.11 1.48 -9.17
N ASP A 39 23.93 1.38 -10.21
CA ASP A 39 24.93 2.40 -10.57
C ASP A 39 24.24 3.74 -10.95
N ALA A 40 23.06 3.66 -11.57
CA ALA A 40 22.20 4.80 -11.87
C ALA A 40 21.45 5.37 -10.64
N ARG A 41 21.64 4.78 -9.45
CA ARG A 41 20.99 5.18 -8.17
C ARG A 41 19.47 5.20 -8.24
N LEU A 42 18.87 4.22 -8.93
CA LEU A 42 17.42 4.10 -9.05
C LEU A 42 16.76 3.38 -7.88
N TYR A 43 17.56 2.71 -7.03
CA TYR A 43 17.06 2.09 -5.81
C TYR A 43 17.16 3.05 -4.62
N GLU A 44 16.11 3.06 -3.81
CA GLU A 44 16.08 3.76 -2.53
C GLU A 44 17.22 3.28 -1.61
N ARG A 45 17.79 4.21 -0.84
CA ARG A 45 18.81 3.89 0.17
C ARG A 45 18.19 3.37 1.47
N GLN A 46 18.97 2.64 2.26
CA GLN A 46 18.46 2.08 3.52
C GLN A 46 17.98 3.14 4.52
N ASP A 47 18.69 4.25 4.62
CA ASP A 47 18.35 5.35 5.53
C ASP A 47 17.08 6.08 5.08
N GLU A 48 16.88 6.25 3.78
CA GLU A 48 15.61 6.75 3.20
C GLU A 48 14.44 5.79 3.50
N ALA A 49 14.65 4.48 3.34
CA ALA A 49 13.64 3.48 3.65
C ALA A 49 13.21 3.52 5.13
N ILE A 50 14.18 3.65 6.06
CA ILE A 50 13.90 3.80 7.50
C ILE A 50 13.11 5.09 7.75
N LEU A 51 13.52 6.21 7.16
CA LEU A 51 12.81 7.48 7.30
C LEU A 51 11.35 7.38 6.83
N ARG A 52 11.08 6.69 5.71
CA ARG A 52 9.70 6.46 5.23
C ARG A 52 8.86 5.63 6.21
N GLU A 53 9.44 4.60 6.82
CA GLU A 53 8.76 3.81 7.85
C GLU A 53 8.42 4.65 9.09
N GLU A 54 9.35 5.51 9.53
CA GLU A 54 9.12 6.44 10.64
C GLU A 54 8.02 7.46 10.31
N VAL A 55 8.04 8.03 9.11
CA VAL A 55 7.02 8.96 8.60
C VAL A 55 5.64 8.30 8.57
N LEU A 56 5.53 7.06 8.07
CA LEU A 56 4.29 6.30 8.06
C LEU A 56 3.78 6.00 9.47
N GLY A 57 4.66 5.61 10.39
CA GLY A 57 4.31 5.39 11.79
C GLY A 57 3.80 6.66 12.47
N LYS A 58 4.39 7.81 12.15
CA LYS A 58 3.96 9.12 12.65
C LYS A 58 2.61 9.55 12.08
N LEU A 59 2.40 9.34 10.78
CA LEU A 59 1.13 9.60 10.13
C LEU A 59 0.01 8.75 10.74
N ASP A 60 0.24 7.45 10.96
CA ASP A 60 -0.73 6.54 11.60
C ASP A 60 -1.15 7.03 12.99
N GLN A 61 -0.19 7.43 13.83
CA GLN A 61 -0.46 7.99 15.15
C GLN A 61 -1.27 9.29 15.06
N THR A 62 -0.93 10.16 14.10
CA THR A 62 -1.60 11.45 13.89
C THR A 62 -3.06 11.25 13.50
N VAL A 63 -3.35 10.39 12.52
CA VAL A 63 -4.74 10.15 12.08
C VAL A 63 -5.58 9.47 13.16
N LYS A 64 -4.98 8.57 13.96
CA LYS A 64 -5.67 7.94 15.11
C LYS A 64 -6.01 8.97 16.18
N ALA A 65 -5.06 9.84 16.53
CA ALA A 65 -5.30 10.92 17.50
C ALA A 65 -6.37 11.89 17.00
N TRP A 66 -6.34 12.25 15.71
CA TRP A 66 -7.36 13.08 15.06
C TRP A 66 -8.75 12.46 15.16
N ILE A 67 -8.92 11.17 14.82
CA ILE A 67 -10.23 10.51 14.90
C ILE A 67 -10.75 10.43 16.34
N LYS A 68 -9.87 10.21 17.33
CA LYS A 68 -10.28 10.26 18.74
C LYS A 68 -10.78 11.64 19.16
N LYS A 69 -10.07 12.71 18.78
CA LYS A 69 -10.52 14.10 18.99
C LYS A 69 -11.85 14.37 18.30
N ALA A 70 -12.01 13.90 17.05
CA ALA A 70 -13.24 14.07 16.27
C ALA A 70 -14.41 13.38 16.94
N THR A 71 -14.21 12.16 17.39
CA THR A 71 -15.23 11.36 18.07
C THR A 71 -15.69 12.05 19.36
N ARG A 72 -14.76 12.58 20.15
CA ARG A 72 -15.11 13.33 21.38
C ARG A 72 -15.93 14.59 21.08
N ILE A 73 -15.52 15.38 20.09
CA ILE A 73 -16.20 16.66 19.76
C ILE A 73 -17.59 16.44 19.13
N ASN A 74 -17.82 15.30 18.47
CA ASN A 74 -19.16 14.91 18.03
C ASN A 74 -20.08 14.44 19.19
N GLY A 75 -19.62 14.49 20.45
CA GLY A 75 -20.44 14.17 21.62
C GLY A 75 -20.58 12.67 21.91
N TYR A 76 -19.72 11.83 21.33
CA TYR A 76 -19.69 10.40 21.67
C TYR A 76 -19.12 10.19 23.07
N GLY A 77 -19.65 9.20 23.80
CA GLY A 77 -19.16 8.85 25.14
C GLY A 77 -17.72 8.31 25.14
N GLU A 78 -17.04 8.40 26.28
CA GLU A 78 -15.61 8.06 26.40
C GLU A 78 -15.28 6.62 25.98
N GLN A 79 -16.21 5.66 26.11
CA GLN A 79 -16.01 4.31 25.58
C GLN A 79 -15.81 4.32 24.05
N PHE A 80 -16.66 5.04 23.31
CA PHE A 80 -16.52 5.18 21.86
C PHE A 80 -15.27 5.96 21.49
N VAL A 81 -14.88 6.97 22.27
CA VAL A 81 -13.63 7.71 22.05
C VAL A 81 -12.41 6.82 22.23
N HIS A 82 -12.44 5.91 23.20
CA HIS A 82 -11.36 4.95 23.43
C HIS A 82 -11.21 3.98 22.25
N GLU A 83 -12.33 3.46 21.76
CA GLU A 83 -12.40 2.52 20.63
C GLU A 83 -12.21 3.19 19.27
N ALA A 84 -12.40 4.51 19.16
CA ALA A 84 -12.29 5.25 17.91
C ALA A 84 -10.91 5.09 17.26
N ASN A 85 -10.93 4.76 15.97
CA ASN A 85 -9.75 4.39 15.22
C ASN A 85 -9.83 4.90 13.77
N ALA A 86 -8.65 5.12 13.18
CA ALA A 86 -8.46 5.33 11.76
C ALA A 86 -7.37 4.38 11.29
N LYS A 87 -7.36 4.07 9.99
CA LYS A 87 -6.37 3.17 9.42
C LYS A 87 -5.78 3.71 8.14
N THR A 88 -4.47 3.64 8.03
CA THR A 88 -3.73 4.01 6.81
C THR A 88 -3.35 2.78 6.02
N PHE A 89 -3.42 2.89 4.70
CA PHE A 89 -2.97 1.88 3.74
C PHE A 89 -2.12 2.55 2.69
N THR A 90 -0.92 2.03 2.44
CA THR A 90 -0.15 2.49 1.29
C THR A 90 -0.67 1.82 0.02
N PHE A 91 -0.55 2.52 -1.10
CA PHE A 91 -0.77 1.97 -2.43
C PHE A 91 0.33 2.49 -3.37
N GLY A 92 0.15 2.34 -4.67
CA GLY A 92 1.09 2.89 -5.65
C GLY A 92 2.47 2.23 -5.63
N SER A 93 3.48 3.00 -6.05
CA SER A 93 4.85 2.50 -6.28
C SER A 93 5.53 2.01 -5.00
N TYR A 94 5.29 2.70 -3.87
CA TYR A 94 5.84 2.36 -2.55
C TYR A 94 5.34 1.00 -2.07
N CYS A 95 4.03 0.74 -2.16
CA CYS A 95 3.44 -0.55 -1.79
C CYS A 95 3.97 -1.71 -2.66
N LEU A 96 4.30 -1.43 -3.92
CA LEU A 96 4.85 -2.41 -4.86
C LEU A 96 6.37 -2.64 -4.68
N GLY A 97 7.06 -1.80 -3.90
CA GLY A 97 8.50 -1.87 -3.70
C GLY A 97 9.32 -1.53 -4.95
N VAL A 98 8.76 -0.70 -5.84
CA VAL A 98 9.40 -0.27 -7.10
C VAL A 98 9.58 1.25 -7.17
N HIS A 99 9.40 1.94 -6.04
CA HIS A 99 9.63 3.37 -5.93
C HIS A 99 11.13 3.70 -6.01
N GLY A 100 11.44 4.85 -6.61
CA GLY A 100 12.79 5.40 -6.63
C GLY A 100 13.04 6.36 -5.46
N PRO A 101 14.26 6.91 -5.37
CA PRO A 101 14.54 8.04 -4.49
C PRO A 101 13.55 9.19 -4.75
N ASP A 102 13.24 9.95 -3.71
CA ASP A 102 12.35 11.13 -3.75
C ASP A 102 10.90 10.88 -4.19
N ALA A 103 10.51 9.64 -4.51
CA ALA A 103 9.12 9.29 -4.80
C ALA A 103 8.21 9.65 -3.62
N ASP A 104 6.94 9.92 -3.89
CA ASP A 104 5.90 10.11 -2.89
C ASP A 104 5.45 8.78 -2.25
N ILE A 105 4.75 8.89 -1.11
CA ILE A 105 4.03 7.78 -0.50
C ILE A 105 2.53 8.01 -0.67
N ASP A 106 1.98 7.36 -1.69
CA ASP A 106 0.55 7.19 -1.89
C ASP A 106 -0.10 6.48 -0.68
N THR A 107 -0.94 7.22 0.07
CA THR A 107 -1.55 6.71 1.31
C THR A 107 -3.05 6.95 1.34
N LEU A 108 -3.84 5.92 1.66
CA LEU A 108 -5.26 6.05 1.95
C LEU A 108 -5.50 6.03 3.46
N CYS A 109 -6.13 7.07 3.99
CA CYS A 109 -6.72 7.07 5.32
C CYS A 109 -8.19 6.63 5.27
N VAL A 110 -8.55 5.67 6.11
CA VAL A 110 -9.91 5.17 6.30
C VAL A 110 -10.40 5.60 7.67
N GLY A 111 -11.51 6.34 7.72
CA GLY A 111 -12.11 6.84 8.96
C GLY A 111 -13.61 6.56 9.08
N PRO A 112 -14.19 6.78 10.28
CA PRO A 112 -15.57 6.45 10.61
C PRO A 112 -16.58 7.46 10.04
N ARG A 113 -17.86 7.07 10.00
CA ARG A 113 -18.94 7.79 9.30
C ARG A 113 -19.08 9.26 9.73
N HIS A 114 -18.85 9.57 11.00
CA HIS A 114 -18.99 10.94 11.53
C HIS A 114 -17.84 11.86 11.14
N ALA A 115 -16.67 11.33 10.76
CA ALA A 115 -15.52 12.12 10.33
C ALA A 115 -15.63 12.45 8.83
N THR A 116 -16.51 13.38 8.46
CA THR A 116 -16.76 13.71 7.05
C THR A 116 -15.55 14.35 6.35
N ARG A 117 -15.49 14.18 5.02
CA ARG A 117 -14.34 14.63 4.22
C ARG A 117 -14.09 16.14 4.29
N ASN A 118 -15.11 16.96 4.09
CA ASN A 118 -14.89 18.41 3.99
C ASN A 118 -14.58 19.01 5.37
N GLU A 119 -15.34 18.63 6.39
CA GLU A 119 -15.23 19.23 7.73
C GLU A 119 -14.10 18.62 8.55
N TYR A 120 -13.92 17.30 8.53
CA TYR A 120 -12.93 16.65 9.38
C TYR A 120 -11.61 16.41 8.66
N PHE A 121 -11.62 15.94 7.41
CA PHE A 121 -10.39 15.62 6.69
C PHE A 121 -9.71 16.86 6.08
N PHE A 122 -10.41 17.63 5.24
CA PHE A 122 -9.79 18.79 4.56
C PHE A 122 -9.61 20.02 5.44
N ARG A 123 -10.42 20.19 6.49
CA ARG A 123 -10.28 21.30 7.43
C ARG A 123 -9.51 20.87 8.68
N TRP A 124 -10.05 19.92 9.43
CA TRP A 124 -9.54 19.65 10.78
C TRP A 124 -8.25 18.83 10.85
N LEU A 125 -8.10 17.79 10.04
CA LEU A 125 -6.83 17.07 9.93
C LEU A 125 -5.77 17.97 9.32
N HIS A 126 -6.14 18.80 8.33
CA HIS A 126 -5.26 19.85 7.81
C HIS A 126 -4.75 20.78 8.93
N ASP A 127 -5.64 21.31 9.78
CA ASP A 127 -5.24 22.18 10.90
C ASP A 127 -4.27 21.48 11.87
N ILE A 128 -4.53 20.20 12.21
CA ILE A 128 -3.62 19.40 13.04
C ILE A 128 -2.25 19.22 12.37
N LEU A 129 -2.22 18.93 11.06
CA LEU A 129 -0.98 18.77 10.31
C LEU A 129 -0.22 20.09 10.20
N ALA A 130 -0.91 21.22 10.05
CA ALA A 130 -0.30 22.55 9.96
C ALA A 130 0.40 22.99 11.26
N GLU A 131 -0.03 22.45 12.41
CA GLU A 131 0.61 22.71 13.72
C GLU A 131 1.87 21.87 13.97
N MET A 132 2.13 20.84 13.15
CA MET A 132 3.27 19.94 13.32
C MET A 132 4.53 20.55 12.69
N PRO A 133 5.63 20.77 13.45
CA PRO A 133 6.82 21.48 12.95
C PRO A 133 7.58 20.71 11.86
N GLU A 134 7.45 19.39 11.83
CA GLU A 134 7.98 18.52 10.78
C GLU A 134 7.17 18.53 9.46
N VAL A 135 5.96 19.10 9.46
CA VAL A 135 5.10 19.15 8.27
C VAL A 135 5.45 20.39 7.45
N SER A 136 5.60 20.20 6.15
CA SER A 136 5.82 21.27 5.17
C SER A 136 5.02 21.00 3.90
N GLU A 137 4.90 22.01 3.04
CA GLU A 137 4.22 21.90 1.73
C GLU A 137 2.79 21.34 1.83
N LEU A 138 2.07 21.63 2.92
CA LEU A 138 0.69 21.18 3.12
C LEU A 138 -0.26 21.90 2.18
N HIS A 139 -0.94 21.14 1.31
CA HIS A 139 -1.87 21.68 0.33
C HIS A 139 -3.06 20.72 0.08
N PRO A 140 -4.30 21.16 0.33
CA PRO A 140 -5.49 20.39 0.00
C PRO A 140 -5.91 20.58 -1.47
N VAL A 141 -6.33 19.50 -2.13
CA VAL A 141 -6.94 19.52 -3.47
C VAL A 141 -8.32 18.84 -3.44
N PRO A 142 -9.35 19.52 -2.90
CA PRO A 142 -10.67 18.92 -2.67
C PRO A 142 -11.47 18.68 -3.95
N ASP A 143 -11.22 19.45 -5.01
CA ASP A 143 -12.01 19.46 -6.24
C ASP A 143 -11.44 18.54 -7.34
N ALA A 144 -10.35 17.81 -7.05
CA ALA A 144 -9.77 16.84 -7.98
C ALA A 144 -10.71 15.64 -8.23
N HIS A 145 -10.46 14.91 -9.31
CA HIS A 145 -11.21 13.69 -9.62
C HIS A 145 -11.15 12.65 -8.49
N VAL A 146 -9.98 12.58 -7.84
CA VAL A 146 -9.73 11.87 -6.59
C VAL A 146 -9.17 12.90 -5.60
N PRO A 147 -9.97 13.35 -4.61
CA PRO A 147 -9.52 14.40 -3.69
C PRO A 147 -8.38 13.94 -2.79
N VAL A 148 -7.36 14.79 -2.66
CA VAL A 148 -6.08 14.47 -1.99
C VAL A 148 -5.61 15.62 -1.10
N LEU A 149 -4.95 15.28 0.00
CA LEU A 149 -4.21 16.20 0.85
C LEU A 149 -2.72 15.89 0.70
N GLY A 150 -1.99 16.73 -0.03
CA GLY A 150 -0.56 16.58 -0.26
C GLY A 150 0.24 17.33 0.81
N PHE A 151 1.33 16.74 1.30
CA PHE A 151 2.25 17.36 2.26
C PHE A 151 3.56 16.59 2.37
N LYS A 152 4.54 17.17 3.06
CA LYS A 152 5.79 16.50 3.45
C LYS A 152 5.89 16.36 4.96
N ILE A 153 6.26 15.17 5.46
CA ILE A 153 6.70 14.96 6.86
C ILE A 153 8.19 14.65 6.84
N ASN A 154 9.00 15.40 7.58
CA ASN A 154 10.46 15.23 7.61
C ASN A 154 11.09 15.18 6.19
N GLY A 155 10.53 15.95 5.25
CA GLY A 155 10.97 15.99 3.84
C GLY A 155 10.41 14.89 2.93
N VAL A 156 9.74 13.86 3.46
CA VAL A 156 9.13 12.78 2.66
C VAL A 156 7.74 13.21 2.17
N SER A 157 7.52 13.19 0.85
CA SER A 157 6.24 13.53 0.23
C SER A 157 5.18 12.45 0.47
N ILE A 158 3.98 12.88 0.88
CA ILE A 158 2.82 12.02 1.13
C ILE A 158 1.62 12.59 0.38
N ASP A 159 0.98 11.72 -0.40
CA ASP A 159 -0.32 11.96 -1.01
C ASP A 159 -1.38 11.22 -0.21
N LEU A 160 -2.09 11.95 0.66
CA LEU A 160 -3.08 11.37 1.55
C LEU A 160 -4.48 11.47 0.95
N LEU A 161 -5.06 10.31 0.61
CA LEU A 161 -6.46 10.15 0.26
C LEU A 161 -7.31 9.88 1.50
N TYR A 162 -8.61 10.14 1.38
CA TYR A 162 -9.57 9.82 2.43
C TYR A 162 -10.75 9.01 1.94
N ALA A 163 -11.13 8.02 2.75
CA ALA A 163 -12.29 7.17 2.59
C ALA A 163 -13.14 7.19 3.86
N ASN A 164 -14.40 7.59 3.73
CA ASN A 164 -15.34 7.64 4.84
C ASN A 164 -16.23 6.39 4.88
N LEU A 165 -15.95 5.48 5.80
CA LEU A 165 -16.76 4.27 5.92
C LEU A 165 -18.04 4.51 6.72
N ALA A 166 -19.11 3.82 6.33
CA ALA A 166 -20.37 3.79 7.08
C ALA A 166 -20.31 2.99 8.40
N HIS A 167 -19.15 2.97 9.07
CA HIS A 167 -18.92 2.35 10.37
C HIS A 167 -18.74 3.44 11.43
N ALA A 168 -19.26 3.22 12.64
CA ALA A 168 -19.06 4.13 13.77
C ALA A 168 -17.63 4.03 14.33
N VAL A 169 -17.07 2.82 14.32
CA VAL A 169 -15.70 2.50 14.75
C VAL A 169 -15.03 1.70 13.65
N ILE A 170 -13.80 2.07 13.28
CA ILE A 170 -13.01 1.33 12.30
C ILE A 170 -12.36 0.13 12.99
N PRO A 171 -12.61 -1.11 12.53
CA PRO A 171 -12.04 -2.29 13.16
C PRO A 171 -10.52 -2.36 12.94
N GLU A 172 -9.80 -2.88 13.94
CA GLU A 172 -8.35 -3.09 13.88
C GLU A 172 -7.95 -4.18 12.86
N SER A 173 -8.89 -5.06 12.48
CA SER A 173 -8.62 -6.19 11.59
C SER A 173 -8.03 -5.74 10.24
N ARG A 174 -7.13 -6.56 9.69
CA ARG A 174 -6.44 -6.26 8.42
C ARG A 174 -7.38 -6.22 7.21
N GLU A 175 -8.49 -6.94 7.29
CA GLU A 175 -9.41 -7.14 6.19
C GLU A 175 -10.54 -6.10 6.20
N ILE A 176 -10.20 -4.86 5.82
CA ILE A 176 -11.22 -3.95 5.32
C ILE A 176 -11.40 -4.29 3.84
N MET A 177 -12.25 -5.29 3.55
CA MET A 177 -12.72 -5.49 2.19
C MET A 177 -13.61 -4.32 1.82
N ILE A 178 -13.02 -3.33 1.16
CA ILE A 178 -13.79 -2.21 0.66
C ILE A 178 -14.59 -2.71 -0.54
N HIS A 179 -15.80 -3.16 -0.28
CA HIS A 179 -16.74 -3.49 -1.33
C HIS A 179 -17.13 -2.22 -2.05
N TYR A 180 -16.67 -2.12 -3.29
CA TYR A 180 -17.15 -1.16 -4.27
C TYR A 180 -18.68 -1.28 -4.38
N LYS A 181 -19.42 -0.44 -3.64
CA LYS A 181 -20.82 -0.18 -3.96
C LYS A 181 -20.79 0.96 -4.95
N HIS A 182 -21.01 0.63 -6.21
CA HIS A 182 -21.39 1.62 -7.21
C HIS A 182 -22.70 2.26 -6.73
N ARG A 183 -22.61 3.36 -5.98
CA ARG A 183 -23.76 4.26 -5.83
C ARG A 183 -23.96 4.91 -7.19
N LYS A 184 -25.21 5.05 -7.60
CA LYS A 184 -25.57 5.56 -8.94
C LYS A 184 -25.24 7.04 -9.14
N ASP A 185 -24.73 7.72 -8.12
CA ASP A 185 -24.64 9.17 -8.10
C ASP A 185 -23.19 9.56 -7.84
N GLY A 186 -22.37 9.79 -8.88
CA GLY A 186 -21.12 10.60 -8.88
C GLY A 186 -20.15 10.59 -7.67
N ASP A 187 -20.22 9.63 -6.76
CA ASP A 187 -19.73 9.76 -5.38
C ASP A 187 -18.21 9.56 -5.34
N TYR A 188 -17.49 10.61 -5.00
CA TYR A 188 -16.03 10.65 -4.96
C TYR A 188 -15.43 9.66 -3.96
N ASP A 189 -16.16 9.31 -2.89
CA ASP A 189 -15.74 8.33 -1.89
C ASP A 189 -15.49 6.97 -2.55
N SER A 190 -16.28 6.62 -3.57
CA SER A 190 -16.11 5.37 -4.33
C SER A 190 -14.72 5.24 -4.97
N ARG A 191 -14.15 6.34 -5.45
CA ARG A 191 -12.89 6.36 -6.23
C ARG A 191 -11.65 6.26 -5.34
N SER A 192 -11.69 6.86 -4.14
CA SER A 192 -10.64 6.68 -3.12
C SER A 192 -10.43 5.20 -2.78
N TYR A 193 -11.48 4.38 -2.92
CA TYR A 193 -11.39 2.94 -2.70
C TYR A 193 -10.67 2.15 -3.81
N ILE A 194 -10.49 2.69 -5.03
CA ILE A 194 -9.81 1.94 -6.11
C ILE A 194 -8.35 1.65 -5.73
N GLY A 195 -7.64 2.64 -5.19
CA GLY A 195 -6.23 2.52 -4.79
C GLY A 195 -5.92 1.28 -3.91
N PRO A 196 -6.57 1.11 -2.75
CA PRO A 196 -6.33 -0.02 -1.84
C PRO A 196 -7.04 -1.33 -2.23
N THR A 197 -7.99 -1.33 -3.18
CA THR A 197 -8.72 -2.56 -3.60
C THR A 197 -7.78 -3.55 -4.32
N VAL A 198 -6.58 -3.08 -4.66
CA VAL A 198 -5.46 -3.89 -5.10
C VAL A 198 -4.95 -4.72 -3.90
N LYS A 199 -5.67 -5.81 -3.61
CA LYS A 199 -5.29 -6.85 -2.64
C LYS A 199 -3.83 -7.24 -2.81
N GLU A 200 -3.09 -7.25 -1.71
CA GLU A 200 -1.76 -7.88 -1.55
C GLU A 200 -1.75 -9.34 -2.04
N SER A 201 -2.90 -10.03 -2.05
CA SER A 201 -3.05 -11.41 -2.58
C SER A 201 -3.48 -11.49 -4.05
N GLN A 202 -3.79 -10.36 -4.69
CA GLN A 202 -4.31 -10.29 -6.05
C GLN A 202 -3.32 -9.63 -7.04
N ILE A 203 -2.35 -8.82 -6.57
CA ILE A 203 -1.27 -8.29 -7.44
C ILE A 203 -0.43 -9.40 -8.05
N LEU A 204 -0.14 -10.46 -7.27
CA LEU A 204 0.52 -11.66 -7.82
C LEU A 204 -0.37 -12.45 -8.80
N LYS A 205 -1.71 -12.33 -8.69
CA LYS A 205 -2.66 -13.11 -9.50
C LYS A 205 -3.15 -12.40 -10.76
N ASP A 206 -3.22 -11.08 -10.75
CA ASP A 206 -3.83 -10.25 -11.79
C ASP A 206 -2.83 -9.34 -12.51
N LYS A 207 -1.58 -9.81 -12.69
CA LYS A 207 -0.55 -9.16 -13.55
C LYS A 207 -1.00 -8.89 -15.00
N TYR A 208 -2.17 -9.34 -15.43
CA TYR A 208 -2.64 -9.21 -16.82
C TYR A 208 -4.03 -8.58 -17.00
N LYS A 209 -4.68 -8.06 -15.94
CA LYS A 209 -6.05 -7.52 -16.07
C LYS A 209 -6.20 -5.99 -15.99
N LEU A 210 -5.09 -5.25 -15.90
CA LEU A 210 -5.07 -3.77 -15.97
C LEU A 210 -4.92 -3.22 -17.40
N ARG A 211 -5.11 -4.05 -18.43
CA ARG A 211 -4.89 -3.66 -19.84
C ARG A 211 -6.08 -2.93 -20.50
N THR A 212 -7.16 -2.62 -19.77
CA THR A 212 -8.40 -2.08 -20.39
C THR A 212 -8.77 -0.66 -19.94
N ILE A 213 -8.07 -0.04 -18.98
CA ILE A 213 -8.48 1.28 -18.47
C ILE A 213 -7.69 2.46 -19.07
N PHE A 214 -6.50 2.25 -19.66
CA PHE A 214 -5.62 3.35 -20.08
C PHE A 214 -5.12 3.34 -21.53
N GLY A 215 -5.85 2.74 -22.49
CA GLY A 215 -5.72 3.09 -23.92
C GLY A 215 -4.31 3.22 -24.53
N LEU A 216 -3.30 2.51 -24.02
CA LEU A 216 -1.91 2.59 -24.48
C LEU A 216 -1.57 1.28 -25.17
N GLN A 217 -1.45 1.35 -26.50
CA GLN A 217 -0.77 0.34 -27.29
C GLN A 217 0.73 0.42 -26.96
N ALA A 218 1.24 -0.56 -26.21
CA ALA A 218 2.65 -0.87 -26.23
C ALA A 218 2.85 -2.39 -26.18
N THR A 219 3.56 -2.84 -27.20
CA THR A 219 4.06 -4.19 -27.43
C THR A 219 5.26 -4.47 -26.53
N THR A 220 5.51 -5.77 -26.32
CA THR A 220 6.68 -6.41 -25.66
C THR A 220 6.60 -6.62 -24.15
N THR A 221 6.90 -7.87 -23.80
CA THR A 221 6.69 -8.60 -22.54
C THR A 221 8.00 -8.71 -21.75
N LEU A 222 7.96 -8.49 -20.44
CA LEU A 222 9.00 -8.96 -19.51
C LEU A 222 8.40 -9.95 -18.49
N PRO A 223 9.03 -11.11 -18.23
CA PRO A 223 8.53 -12.09 -17.28
C PRO A 223 9.08 -11.88 -15.86
N ASN A 224 8.16 -12.00 -14.89
CA ASN A 224 8.33 -12.32 -13.46
C ASN A 224 9.12 -11.39 -12.52
N PRO A 225 8.63 -11.26 -11.26
CA PRO A 225 9.11 -10.26 -10.31
C PRO A 225 10.41 -10.70 -9.64
N ILE A 226 11.36 -9.77 -9.57
CA ILE A 226 12.49 -9.83 -8.65
C ILE A 226 11.87 -9.83 -7.24
N LEU A 227 11.98 -10.97 -6.57
CA LEU A 227 11.76 -11.06 -5.13
C LEU A 227 12.83 -10.16 -4.50
N ASN A 228 12.43 -9.08 -3.83
CA ASN A 228 13.36 -8.22 -3.11
C ASN A 228 14.26 -9.09 -2.20
N PRO A 229 15.59 -9.12 -2.39
CA PRO A 229 16.48 -9.98 -1.62
C PRO A 229 16.48 -9.68 -0.11
N ARG A 230 15.95 -8.53 0.33
CA ARG A 230 15.84 -8.20 1.76
C ARG A 230 14.73 -8.94 2.49
N THR A 231 13.60 -9.25 1.84
CA THR A 231 12.53 -10.03 2.49
C THR A 231 12.97 -11.48 2.72
N ALA A 232 13.84 -12.02 1.86
CA ALA A 232 14.41 -13.35 2.02
C ALA A 232 15.46 -13.41 3.15
N LEU A 233 16.30 -12.39 3.30
CA LEU A 233 17.37 -12.40 4.30
C LEU A 233 16.85 -12.27 5.75
N VAL A 234 15.80 -11.47 5.96
CA VAL A 234 15.16 -11.32 7.29
C VAL A 234 14.43 -12.61 7.71
N ALA A 235 13.87 -13.35 6.75
CA ALA A 235 13.21 -14.63 7.01
C ALA A 235 14.19 -15.77 7.34
N MET A 236 15.42 -15.72 6.83
CA MET A 236 16.45 -16.74 7.06
C MET A 236 17.28 -16.53 8.34
N GLY A 237 17.31 -15.31 8.90
CA GLY A 237 18.11 -14.98 10.08
C GLY A 237 17.54 -15.40 11.46
N LYS A 238 16.31 -15.93 11.53
CA LYS A 238 15.64 -16.25 12.82
C LYS A 238 15.34 -17.74 13.08
N LYS A 239 15.85 -18.66 12.26
CA LYS A 239 15.75 -20.11 12.54
C LYS A 239 17.13 -20.72 12.78
N GLY A 240 17.67 -20.49 13.97
CA GLY A 240 18.64 -21.41 14.56
C GLY A 240 17.95 -22.74 14.84
N ILE A 241 18.13 -23.73 13.97
CA ILE A 241 17.67 -25.10 14.21
C ILE A 241 18.87 -25.89 14.70
N ALA A 242 19.00 -25.99 16.02
CA ALA A 242 19.69 -27.13 16.63
C ALA A 242 18.77 -28.36 16.47
N ASN A 243 19.18 -29.35 15.68
CA ASN A 243 18.52 -30.65 15.60
C ASN A 243 19.31 -31.66 16.46
N PRO A 244 18.77 -32.18 17.58
CA PRO A 244 19.48 -33.09 18.48
C PRO A 244 19.56 -34.56 18.02
N HIS A 245 19.14 -34.93 16.80
CA HIS A 245 19.05 -36.36 16.41
C HIS A 245 19.95 -36.81 15.24
N ALA A 246 20.92 -36.00 14.79
CA ALA A 246 21.86 -36.41 13.74
C ALA A 246 23.21 -36.89 14.32
N LYS A 247 23.22 -38.02 15.05
CA LYS A 247 24.47 -38.76 15.35
C LYS A 247 24.22 -40.24 15.64
N LYS A 248 24.05 -41.03 14.59
CA LYS A 248 24.48 -42.44 14.52
C LYS A 248 24.26 -42.98 13.12
N LEU A 249 25.35 -43.14 12.37
CA LEU A 249 25.60 -44.14 11.31
C LEU A 249 26.69 -43.59 10.36
N ALA A 250 27.94 -43.74 10.77
CA ALA A 250 29.08 -44.01 9.89
C ALA A 250 30.35 -44.19 10.75
N LYS A 251 30.73 -45.46 10.94
CA LYS A 251 31.95 -46.02 11.54
C LYS A 251 32.15 -45.87 13.06
#